data_AF-A0AAE1SZW1-F1
#
_entry.id   AF-A0AAE1SZW1-F1
#
_cell.length_a   1.000
_cell.length_b   1.000
_cell.length_c   1.000
_cell.angle_alpha   90.00
_cell.angle_beta   90.00
_cell.angle_gamma   90.00
#
_symmetry.space_group_name_H-M   'P 1'
#
loop_
_entity.id
_entity.type
_entity.pdbx_description
1 polymer ?
#
loop_
_entity_poly.entity_id
_entity_poly.type
_entity_poly.pdbx_seq_one_letter_code
_entity_poly.pdbx_strand_id
1 'polypeptide(L)'
;MCMIFNYNLFTSTNTVGELDIDVVSFQSTDGSNLGRFVSASRVVFGCSHTFMLENLSRRVKGLAGLGNGFSGLPSQLTSVLQLSRKFDICLSSSTTSQGVVFFGDSPYVFLPGIDVSKRLNYTLFSRTPLVLLGLKLKENFRWNTSLESNPSK
;
A
#
# COMPACT_ATOMS: atom_id res chain seq x y z
N MET A 1 6.37 -12.87 18.02
CA MET A 1 6.44 -11.46 17.56
C MET A 1 6.37 -11.45 16.05
N CYS A 2 5.48 -10.66 15.45
CA CYS A 2 5.38 -10.53 13.99
C CYS A 2 6.16 -9.29 13.55
N MET A 3 6.95 -9.41 12.49
CA MET A 3 7.83 -8.36 11.99
C MET A 3 7.53 -8.09 10.52
N ILE A 4 7.74 -6.85 10.09
CA ILE A 4 7.60 -6.44 8.70
C ILE A 4 8.86 -5.71 8.23
N PHE A 5 9.25 -5.94 6.98
CA PHE A 5 10.31 -5.17 6.35
C PHE A 5 9.72 -3.89 5.79
N ASN A 6 10.09 -2.77 6.39
CA ASN A 6 9.80 -1.45 5.87
C ASN A 6 10.88 -1.07 4.86
N TYR A 7 10.49 -0.45 3.75
CA TYR A 7 11.40 -0.02 2.70
C TYR A 7 11.07 1.41 2.27
N ASN A 8 12.09 2.27 2.27
CA ASN A 8 12.02 3.61 1.69
C ASN A 8 12.79 3.60 0.37
N LEU A 9 12.06 3.70 -0.74
CA LEU A 9 12.64 3.70 -2.09
C LEU A 9 13.48 4.96 -2.37
N PHE A 10 13.17 6.09 -1.74
CA PHE A 10 13.84 7.37 -2.01
C PHE A 10 15.25 7.45 -1.42
N THR A 11 15.51 6.68 -0.37
CA THR A 11 16.83 6.54 0.27
C THR A 11 17.45 5.17 0.03
N SER A 12 16.71 4.24 -0.57
CA SER A 12 17.09 2.82 -0.68
C SER A 12 17.41 2.16 0.66
N THR A 13 16.78 2.63 1.76
CA THR A 13 16.97 2.08 3.10
C THR A 13 15.85 1.11 3.47
N ASN A 14 16.19 0.06 4.20
CA ASN A 14 15.24 -0.85 4.79
C ASN A 14 15.44 -0.95 6.31
N THR A 15 14.38 -1.34 7.01
CA THR A 15 14.46 -1.63 8.44
C THR A 15 13.40 -2.64 8.83
N VAL A 16 13.62 -3.29 9.96
CA VAL A 16 12.63 -4.18 10.56
C VAL A 16 11.71 -3.34 11.44
N GLY A 17 10.42 -3.43 11.17
CA GLY A 17 9.37 -2.79 11.95
C GLY A 17 8.50 -3.80 12.66
N GLU A 18 7.81 -3.31 13.68
CA GLU A 18 6.70 -4.02 14.29
C GLU A 18 5.46 -3.92 13.40
N LEU A 19 4.71 -5.01 13.33
CA LEU A 19 3.42 -5.04 12.66
C LEU A 19 2.35 -4.56 13.63
N ASP A 20 1.56 -3.56 13.22
CA ASP A 20 0.47 -3.03 14.02
C ASP A 20 -0.85 -3.05 13.22
N ILE A 21 -1.95 -2.92 13.94
CA ILE A 21 -3.32 -3.00 13.42
C ILE A 21 -4.14 -1.86 14.00
N ASP A 22 -4.72 -1.04 13.13
CA ASP A 22 -5.56 0.08 13.56
C ASP A 22 -6.75 0.30 12.61
N VAL A 23 -7.55 1.30 12.94
CA VAL A 23 -8.68 1.78 12.16
C VAL A 23 -8.24 2.94 11.29
N VAL A 24 -8.56 2.87 9.99
CA VAL A 24 -8.32 3.98 9.06
C VAL A 24 -9.65 4.49 8.53
N SER A 25 -9.80 5.81 8.49
CA SER A 25 -11.04 6.46 8.05
C SER A 25 -10.86 7.18 6.72
N PHE A 26 -11.85 7.05 5.84
CA PHE A 26 -11.88 7.63 4.50
C PHE A 26 -13.23 8.29 4.25
N GLN A 27 -13.30 9.24 3.33
CA GLN A 27 -14.58 9.70 2.82
C GLN A 27 -15.10 8.74 1.75
N SER A 28 -16.36 8.31 1.88
CA SER A 28 -17.05 7.61 0.80
C SER A 28 -17.30 8.55 -0.37
N THR A 29 -17.58 8.00 -1.54
CA THR A 29 -17.99 8.79 -2.71
C THR A 29 -18.97 8.01 -3.57
N ASP A 30 -19.83 8.72 -4.28
CA ASP A 30 -20.68 8.19 -5.34
C ASP A 30 -19.98 8.22 -6.73
N GLY A 31 -18.69 8.59 -6.74
CA GLY A 31 -17.89 8.78 -7.96
C GLY A 31 -17.82 10.22 -8.44
N SER A 32 -18.66 11.12 -7.92
CA SER A 32 -18.71 12.54 -8.30
C SER A 32 -18.45 13.46 -7.11
N ASN A 33 -19.08 13.15 -5.99
CA ASN A 33 -19.06 13.95 -4.78
C ASN A 33 -18.54 13.15 -3.60
N LEU A 34 -17.97 13.89 -2.66
CA LEU A 34 -17.59 13.39 -1.37
C LEU A 34 -18.84 13.13 -0.50
N GLY A 35 -18.85 11.98 0.16
CA GLY A 35 -19.91 11.54 1.05
C GLY A 35 -19.46 11.47 2.51
N ARG A 36 -20.11 10.59 3.29
CA ARG A 36 -19.81 10.42 4.71
C ARG A 36 -18.46 9.74 4.94
N PHE A 37 -17.88 9.95 6.12
CA PHE A 37 -16.74 9.15 6.54
C PHE A 37 -17.15 7.69 6.80
N VAL A 38 -16.30 6.78 6.37
CA VAL A 38 -16.37 5.34 6.61
C VAL A 38 -15.04 4.88 7.20
N SER A 39 -15.10 3.89 8.07
CA SER A 39 -13.92 3.37 8.75
C SER A 39 -13.66 1.93 8.33
N ALA A 40 -12.44 1.66 7.91
CA ALA A 40 -11.92 0.32 7.70
C ALA A 40 -11.22 -0.12 9.00
N SER A 41 -11.81 -1.07 9.70
CA SER A 41 -11.19 -1.67 10.88
C SER A 41 -10.15 -2.72 10.49
N ARG A 42 -9.18 -2.97 11.38
CA ARG A 42 -8.18 -4.03 11.23
C ARG A 42 -7.25 -3.85 10.01
N VAL A 43 -6.91 -2.61 9.69
CA VAL A 43 -5.91 -2.31 8.67
C VAL A 43 -4.53 -2.54 9.29
N VAL A 44 -3.77 -3.42 8.67
CA VAL A 44 -2.43 -3.81 9.07
C VAL A 44 -1.41 -2.86 8.44
N PHE A 45 -0.47 -2.34 9.23
CA PHE A 45 0.64 -1.51 8.75
C PHE A 45 1.92 -1.75 9.56
N GLY A 46 3.05 -1.28 9.04
CA GLY A 46 4.34 -1.38 9.71
C GLY A 46 4.70 -0.10 10.44
N CYS A 47 5.01 -0.21 11.73
CA CYS A 47 5.66 0.85 12.48
C CYS A 47 7.14 0.92 12.10
N SER A 48 7.69 2.13 12.02
CA SER A 48 9.04 2.36 11.51
C SER A 48 9.74 3.50 12.24
N HIS A 49 11.06 3.59 12.07
CA HIS A 49 11.88 4.64 12.65
C HIS A 49 11.80 5.95 11.85
N THR A 50 12.09 7.07 12.50
CA THR A 50 11.99 8.41 11.89
C THR A 50 12.96 8.62 10.72
N PHE A 51 14.11 7.95 10.70
CA PHE A 51 15.04 8.02 9.56
C PHE A 51 14.40 7.51 8.25
N MET A 52 13.37 6.66 8.33
CA MET A 52 12.65 6.18 7.16
C MET A 52 11.77 7.27 6.52
N LEU A 53 11.68 8.47 7.12
CA LEU A 53 11.02 9.64 6.53
C LEU A 53 11.98 10.55 5.76
N GLU A 54 13.27 10.21 5.71
CA GLU A 54 14.27 10.94 4.93
C GLU A 54 13.90 10.94 3.43
N ASN A 55 14.16 12.06 2.75
CA ASN A 55 13.79 12.35 1.37
C ASN A 55 12.29 12.27 1.04
N LEU A 56 11.40 12.22 2.04
CA LEU A 56 9.97 12.39 1.84
C LEU A 56 9.55 13.85 1.94
N SER A 57 8.34 14.16 1.45
CA SER A 57 7.77 15.49 1.55
C SER A 57 7.68 15.97 3.00
N ARG A 58 7.82 17.28 3.22
CA ARG A 58 7.73 17.87 4.56
C ARG A 58 6.40 17.50 5.22
N ARG A 59 6.47 17.16 6.52
CA ARG A 59 5.34 16.84 7.40
C ARG A 59 4.63 15.49 7.15
N VAL A 60 5.11 14.64 6.24
CA VAL A 60 4.57 13.26 6.16
C VAL A 60 5.00 12.43 7.37
N LYS A 61 4.24 11.36 7.65
CA LYS A 61 4.50 10.44 8.77
C LYS A 61 4.79 9.00 8.33
N GLY A 62 4.77 8.73 7.02
CA GLY A 62 5.02 7.40 6.48
C GLY A 62 4.73 7.32 4.98
N LEU A 63 4.62 6.09 4.50
CA LEU A 63 4.36 5.74 3.11
C LEU A 63 3.11 4.87 3.01
N ALA A 64 2.21 5.20 2.08
CA ALA A 64 1.06 4.37 1.76
C ALA A 64 1.37 3.49 0.54
N GLY A 65 1.51 2.19 0.76
CA GLY A 65 1.80 1.23 -0.32
C GLY A 65 0.56 0.85 -1.13
N LEU A 66 0.56 1.12 -2.44
CA LEU A 66 -0.53 0.79 -3.37
C LEU A 66 -0.31 -0.54 -4.13
N GLY A 67 0.54 -1.42 -3.61
CA GLY A 67 0.90 -2.67 -4.26
C GLY A 67 -0.24 -3.71 -4.28
N ASN A 68 -0.17 -4.66 -5.23
CA ASN A 68 -1.13 -5.76 -5.40
C ASN A 68 -0.90 -6.94 -4.41
N GLY A 69 -0.20 -6.69 -3.29
CA GLY A 69 0.00 -7.66 -2.21
C GLY A 69 -1.15 -7.62 -1.19
N PHE A 70 -1.21 -8.61 -0.30
CA PHE A 70 -2.24 -8.67 0.76
C PHE A 70 -2.15 -7.51 1.75
N SER A 71 -0.94 -7.03 2.05
CA SER A 71 -0.71 -5.86 2.91
C SER A 71 -0.79 -4.52 2.16
N GLY A 72 -1.03 -4.53 0.84
CA GLY A 72 -1.22 -3.29 0.09
C GLY A 72 -2.51 -2.59 0.51
N LEU A 73 -2.46 -1.27 0.68
CA LEU A 73 -3.61 -0.47 1.12
C LEU A 73 -4.87 -0.73 0.28
N PRO A 74 -4.82 -0.78 -1.07
CA PRO A 74 -5.99 -1.12 -1.87
C PRO A 74 -6.59 -2.49 -1.53
N SER A 75 -5.76 -3.52 -1.38
CA SER A 75 -6.21 -4.87 -1.05
C SER A 75 -6.88 -4.93 0.33
N GLN A 76 -6.30 -4.24 1.32
CA GLN A 76 -6.83 -4.21 2.67
C GLN A 76 -8.18 -3.48 2.73
N LEU A 77 -8.25 -2.28 2.14
CA LEU A 77 -9.48 -1.47 2.15
C LEU A 77 -10.62 -2.13 1.40
N THR A 78 -10.34 -2.64 0.20
CA THR A 78 -11.38 -3.30 -0.62
C THR A 78 -11.89 -4.57 0.03
N SER A 79 -11.03 -5.33 0.72
CA SER A 79 -11.44 -6.49 1.51
C SER A 79 -12.32 -6.10 2.71
N VAL A 80 -11.88 -5.14 3.53
CA VAL A 80 -12.61 -4.73 4.74
C VAL A 80 -13.94 -4.06 4.41
N LEU A 81 -13.98 -3.22 3.38
CA LEU A 81 -15.17 -2.48 2.95
C LEU A 81 -16.02 -3.24 1.94
N GLN A 82 -15.66 -4.49 1.61
CA GLN A 82 -16.37 -5.35 0.64
C GLN A 82 -16.56 -4.69 -0.74
N LEU A 83 -15.51 -4.03 -1.22
CA LEU A 83 -15.45 -3.39 -2.53
C LEU A 83 -14.71 -4.27 -3.53
N SER A 84 -14.90 -4.00 -4.81
CA SER A 84 -14.06 -4.60 -5.86
C SER A 84 -12.59 -4.26 -5.63
N ARG A 85 -11.70 -5.25 -5.79
CA ARG A 85 -10.25 -5.10 -5.60
C ARG A 85 -9.60 -4.33 -6.75
N LYS A 86 -9.90 -3.03 -6.80
CA LYS A 86 -9.47 -2.07 -7.81
C LYS A 86 -9.25 -0.72 -7.12
N PHE A 87 -8.33 0.05 -7.65
CA PHE A 87 -8.18 1.45 -7.29
C PHE A 87 -7.78 2.23 -8.53
N ASP A 88 -8.14 3.51 -8.53
CA ASP A 88 -7.84 4.44 -9.61
C ASP A 88 -7.21 5.69 -9.03
N ILE A 89 -6.27 6.29 -9.78
CA ILE A 89 -5.51 7.44 -9.32
C ILE A 89 -5.50 8.53 -10.38
N CYS A 90 -5.83 9.75 -9.95
CA CYS A 90 -5.70 10.96 -10.74
C CYS A 90 -4.78 11.93 -9.98
N LEU A 91 -3.52 11.98 -10.40
CA LEU A 91 -2.54 12.90 -9.80
C LEU A 91 -2.71 14.30 -10.38
N SER A 92 -2.77 15.30 -9.50
CA SER A 92 -2.73 16.71 -9.90
C SER A 92 -1.29 17.09 -10.26
N SER A 93 -1.11 17.76 -11.40
CA SER A 93 0.18 18.39 -11.77
C SER A 93 0.42 19.70 -11.01
N SER A 94 -0.62 20.28 -10.43
CA SER A 94 -0.55 21.49 -9.62
C SER A 94 -0.28 21.15 -8.15
N THR A 95 0.54 21.98 -7.51
CA THR A 95 0.85 21.92 -6.07
C THR A 95 -0.21 22.60 -5.20
N THR A 96 -1.19 23.28 -5.81
CA THR A 96 -2.26 24.02 -5.12
C THR A 96 -3.62 23.35 -5.24
N SER A 97 -3.80 22.39 -6.16
CA SER A 97 -5.01 21.57 -6.30
C SER A 97 -4.74 20.12 -5.93
N GLN A 98 -5.75 19.48 -5.34
CA GLN A 98 -5.66 18.08 -4.92
C GLN A 98 -6.01 17.14 -6.07
N GLY A 99 -5.22 16.07 -6.20
CA GLY A 99 -5.63 14.89 -6.95
C GLY A 99 -6.55 14.00 -6.12
N VAL A 100 -6.93 12.84 -6.66
CA VAL A 100 -7.82 11.89 -5.99
C VAL A 100 -7.37 10.45 -6.23
N VAL A 101 -7.58 9.61 -5.21
CA VAL A 101 -7.45 8.15 -5.31
C VAL A 101 -8.82 7.56 -4.96
N PHE A 102 -9.36 6.74 -5.85
CA PHE A 102 -10.60 6.00 -5.65
C PHE A 102 -10.28 4.55 -5.31
N PHE A 103 -11.00 3.98 -4.36
CA PHE A 103 -10.95 2.55 -4.04
C PHE A 103 -12.33 1.93 -4.32
N GLY A 104 -12.36 0.82 -5.04
CA GLY A 104 -13.61 0.21 -5.50
C GLY A 104 -13.93 0.52 -6.95
N ASP A 105 -15.22 0.63 -7.27
CA ASP A 105 -15.71 0.72 -8.65
C ASP A 105 -16.06 2.14 -9.12
N SER A 106 -16.15 2.26 -10.45
CA SER A 106 -16.59 3.44 -11.19
C SER A 106 -18.12 3.66 -11.02
N PRO A 107 -18.64 4.88 -11.23
CA PRO A 107 -18.14 5.96 -12.11
C PRO A 107 -17.08 6.87 -11.48
N TYR A 108 -16.35 7.62 -12.33
CA TYR A 108 -15.42 8.69 -11.91
C TYR A 108 -15.78 9.97 -12.65
N VAL A 109 -16.60 10.80 -12.03
CA VAL A 109 -17.21 11.97 -12.67
C VAL A 109 -16.50 13.23 -12.21
N PHE A 110 -15.77 13.86 -13.12
CA PHE A 110 -15.12 15.14 -12.87
C PHE A 110 -15.98 16.30 -13.38
N LEU A 111 -15.87 17.47 -12.75
CA LEU A 111 -16.55 18.68 -13.22
C LEU A 111 -16.17 18.96 -14.70
N PRO A 112 -17.13 19.34 -15.56
CA PRO A 112 -18.53 19.70 -15.26
C PRO A 112 -19.56 18.54 -15.35
N GLY A 113 -19.16 17.27 -15.15
CA GLY A 113 -20.04 16.09 -15.27
C GLY A 113 -19.51 15.03 -16.23
N ILE A 114 -18.20 15.01 -16.47
CA ILE A 114 -17.54 14.10 -17.40
C ILE A 114 -17.13 12.84 -16.66
N ASP A 115 -17.78 11.72 -16.99
CA ASP A 115 -17.38 10.40 -16.51
C ASP A 115 -16.18 9.87 -17.30
N VAL A 116 -15.00 9.93 -16.69
CA VAL A 116 -13.74 9.51 -17.32
C VAL A 116 -13.58 7.99 -17.32
N SER A 117 -14.33 7.26 -16.48
CA SER A 117 -14.25 5.80 -16.42
C SER A 117 -14.62 5.13 -17.76
N LYS A 118 -15.47 5.80 -18.54
CA LYS A 118 -15.91 5.37 -19.89
C LYS A 118 -14.87 5.56 -20.99
N ARG A 119 -13.75 6.25 -20.68
CA ARG A 119 -12.69 6.57 -21.65
C ARG A 119 -11.37 5.86 -21.33
N LEU A 120 -11.40 4.91 -20.40
CA LEU A 120 -10.22 4.15 -20.00
C LEU A 120 -9.85 3.13 -21.07
N ASN A 121 -8.57 3.11 -21.44
CA ASN A 121 -8.00 2.05 -22.24
C ASN A 121 -7.30 1.05 -21.32
N TYR A 122 -7.63 -0.22 -21.47
CA TYR A 122 -7.13 -1.28 -20.61
C TYR A 122 -6.00 -2.06 -21.28
N THR A 123 -5.03 -2.45 -20.46
CA THR A 123 -3.97 -3.39 -20.82
C THR A 123 -3.85 -4.44 -19.72
N LEU A 124 -3.26 -5.58 -20.06
CA LEU A 124 -3.07 -6.66 -19.09
C LEU A 124 -2.08 -6.24 -18.02
N PHE A 125 -2.49 -6.37 -16.76
CA PHE A 125 -1.61 -6.22 -15.62
C PHE A 125 -0.86 -7.54 -15.37
N SER A 126 0.37 -7.62 -15.87
CA SER A 126 1.24 -8.77 -15.61
C SER A 126 1.92 -8.64 -14.25
N ARG A 127 1.82 -9.66 -13.42
CA ARG A 127 2.72 -9.82 -12.29
C ARG A 127 4.03 -10.29 -12.88
N THR A 128 5.00 -9.41 -13.06
CA THR A 128 6.37 -9.84 -13.33
C THR A 128 6.75 -10.77 -12.18
N PRO A 129 7.01 -12.08 -12.41
CA PRO A 129 7.61 -12.88 -11.38
C PRO A 129 8.93 -12.21 -11.02
N LEU A 130 9.21 -12.05 -9.72
CA LEU A 130 10.54 -11.70 -9.25
C LEU A 130 11.48 -12.88 -9.60
N VAL A 131 11.84 -13.04 -10.88
CA VAL A 131 13.05 -13.74 -11.25
C VAL A 131 14.14 -12.80 -10.77
N LEU A 132 14.60 -13.00 -9.54
CA LEU A 132 15.80 -12.38 -9.01
C LEU A 132 16.94 -12.80 -9.93
N LEU A 133 17.19 -12.03 -10.99
CA LEU A 133 18.42 -12.07 -11.74
C LEU A 133 19.53 -11.68 -10.77
N GLY A 134 20.12 -12.69 -10.14
CA GLY A 134 21.37 -12.63 -9.40
C GLY A 134 21.49 -11.41 -8.48
N LEU A 135 20.64 -11.27 -7.46
CA LEU A 135 21.14 -10.65 -6.24
C LEU A 135 22.21 -11.60 -5.69
N LYS A 136 23.46 -11.34 -6.08
CA LYS A 136 24.62 -11.85 -5.35
C LYS A 136 24.57 -11.15 -4.01
N LEU A 137 23.84 -11.74 -3.07
CA LEU A 137 23.95 -11.40 -1.68
C LEU A 137 25.43 -11.53 -1.35
N LYS A 138 26.08 -10.42 -1.01
CA LYS A 138 27.39 -10.45 -0.38
C LYS A 138 27.13 -10.91 1.05
N GLU A 139 26.89 -12.21 1.20
CA GLU A 139 26.49 -12.83 2.45
C GLU A 139 27.65 -12.79 3.44
N ASN A 140 27.36 -12.30 4.65
CA ASN A 140 27.84 -12.88 5.90
C ASN A 140 26.62 -13.05 6.82
N PHE A 141 25.60 -13.78 6.35
CA PHE A 141 24.52 -14.25 7.22
C PHE A 141 24.84 -15.67 7.64
N ARG A 142 25.35 -15.80 8.86
CA ARG A 142 25.56 -17.09 9.54
C ARG A 142 24.22 -17.48 10.16
N TRP A 143 23.57 -18.50 9.62
CA TRP A 143 22.40 -19.11 10.24
C TRP A 143 22.87 -20.01 11.38
N ASN A 144 22.57 -19.62 12.61
CA ASN A 144 22.78 -20.45 13.79
C ASN A 144 21.52 -21.33 13.92
N THR A 145 21.56 -22.55 13.39
CA THR A 145 20.52 -23.55 13.67
C THR A 145 20.77 -24.14 15.06
N SER A 146 20.02 -23.69 16.06
CA SER A 146 19.88 -24.41 17.33
C SER A 146 18.40 -24.49 17.65
N LEU A 147 17.76 -25.55 17.17
CA LEU A 147 16.53 -26.07 17.74
C LEU A 147 16.68 -27.60 17.77
N GLU A 148 17.04 -28.11 18.95
CA GLU A 148 16.93 -29.51 19.32
C GLU A 148 15.47 -29.96 19.18
N SER A 149 15.24 -31.02 18.42
CA SER A 149 14.03 -31.83 18.52
C SER A 149 14.43 -33.23 18.99
N ASN A 150 14.11 -33.51 20.24
CA ASN A 150 14.26 -34.81 20.87
C ASN A 150 13.03 -35.66 20.52
N PRO A 151 13.15 -36.86 19.89
CA PRO A 151 12.02 -37.75 19.75
C PRO A 151 12.01 -38.76 20.89
N SER A 152 10.92 -38.71 21.66
CA SER A 152 10.49 -39.77 22.58
C SER A 152 10.19 -41.08 21.83
N LYS A 153 10.95 -42.12 22.13
CA LYS A 153 10.44 -43.45 22.51
C LYS A 153 11.53 -44.27 23.21
#